data_AF-A0A9E5FG28-F1
#
_entry.id   AF-A0A9E5FG28-F1
#
_cell.length_a   1.000
_cell.length_b   1.000
_cell.length_c   1.000
_cell.angle_alpha   90.00
_cell.angle_beta   90.00
_cell.angle_gamma   90.00
#
_symmetry.space_group_name_H-M   'P 1'
#
loop_
_entity.id
_entity.type
_entity.pdbx_description
1 polymer ?
#
loop_
_entity_poly.entity_id
_entity_poly.type
_entity_poly.pdbx_seq_one_letter_code
_entity_poly.pdbx_strand_id
1 'polypeptide(L)' 'MGTKPVTRKCPVCNAEMPGPLAEWPALPFCSQKCKTIDLGRWLGERYRMPSGGRTESTESPSDSEE' A
#
# COMPACT_ATOMS: atom_id res chain seq x y z
N MET A 1 27.27 20.95 -1.52
CA MET A 1 27.12 19.48 -1.47
C MET A 1 26.04 19.08 -2.48
N GLY A 2 26.34 18.20 -3.44
CA GLY A 2 25.33 17.74 -4.40
C GLY A 2 24.45 16.67 -3.78
N THR A 3 23.15 16.94 -3.62
CA THR A 3 22.16 15.92 -3.24
C THR A 3 22.05 14.89 -4.36
N LYS A 4 22.37 13.62 -4.06
CA LYS A 4 22.13 12.52 -5.01
C LYS A 4 20.64 12.47 -5.37
N PRO A 5 20.30 12.28 -6.66
CA PRO A 5 18.91 12.16 -7.06
C PRO A 5 18.29 10.92 -6.41
N VAL A 6 17.12 11.11 -5.81
CA VAL A 6 16.37 10.03 -5.17
C VAL A 6 15.50 9.37 -6.23
N THR A 7 15.87 8.16 -6.65
CA THR A 7 15.02 7.37 -7.56
C THR A 7 13.88 6.73 -6.77
N ARG A 8 12.65 6.95 -7.21
CA ARG A 8 11.43 6.33 -6.67
C ARG A 8 10.88 5.30 -7.67
N LYS A 9 10.02 4.39 -7.21
CA LYS A 9 9.31 3.44 -8.09
C LYS A 9 7.82 3.71 -8.08
N CYS A 10 7.18 3.61 -9.24
CA CYS A 10 5.73 3.69 -9.35
C CYS A 10 5.09 2.50 -8.62
N PRO A 11 4.16 2.72 -7.67
CA PRO A 11 3.55 1.63 -6.88
C PRO A 11 2.63 0.71 -7.71
N VAL A 12 2.26 1.13 -8.93
CA VAL A 12 1.33 0.38 -9.80
C VAL A 12 2.07 -0.54 -10.75
N CYS A 13 3.16 -0.07 -11.36
CA CYS A 13 3.88 -0.78 -12.43
C CYS A 13 5.38 -0.97 -12.17
N ASN A 14 5.90 -0.50 -11.03
CA ASN A 14 7.32 -0.56 -10.64
C ASN A 14 8.31 0.18 -11.54
N ALA A 15 7.84 1.04 -12.46
CA ALA A 15 8.70 1.89 -13.27
C ALA A 15 9.55 2.82 -12.41
N GLU A 16 10.83 2.98 -12.76
CA GLU A 16 11.73 3.90 -12.09
C GLU A 16 11.42 5.34 -12.48
N MET A 17 11.39 6.22 -11.47
CA MET A 17 11.15 7.64 -11.59
C MET A 17 12.37 8.38 -11.05
N PRO A 18 13.45 8.52 -11.86
CA PRO A 18 14.63 9.28 -11.47
C PRO A 18 14.31 10.79 -11.42
N GLY A 19 15.07 11.52 -10.60
CA GLY A 19 14.98 12.97 -10.53
C GLY A 19 13.99 13.51 -9.50
N PRO A 20 13.79 14.84 -9.47
CA PRO A 20 12.92 15.49 -8.50
C PRO A 20 11.47 15.06 -8.65
N LEU A 21 10.84 14.70 -7.53
CA LEU A 21 9.47 14.19 -7.54
C LEU A 21 8.50 15.20 -8.19
N ALA A 22 8.67 16.49 -7.91
CA ALA A 22 7.85 17.60 -8.42
C ALA A 22 7.77 17.70 -9.96
N GLU A 23 8.70 17.07 -10.69
CA GLU A 23 8.71 17.09 -12.17
C GLU A 23 7.79 16.02 -12.78
N TRP A 24 7.29 15.07 -11.98
CA TRP A 24 6.43 14.00 -12.48
C TRP A 24 4.95 14.40 -12.51
N PRO A 25 4.22 14.16 -13.61
CA PRO A 25 2.90 14.77 -13.85
C PRO A 25 1.75 14.13 -13.06
N ALA A 26 1.98 13.00 -12.41
CA ALA A 26 0.92 12.17 -11.84
C ALA A 26 1.31 11.54 -10.50
N LEU A 27 2.12 12.23 -9.69
CA LEU A 27 2.59 11.72 -8.41
C LEU A 27 1.48 11.10 -7.53
N PRO A 28 1.77 9.98 -6.82
CA PRO A 28 3.04 9.23 -6.75
C PRO A 28 3.26 8.23 -7.92
N PHE A 29 2.54 8.39 -9.03
CA PHE A 29 2.57 7.47 -10.16
C PHE A 29 3.36 8.02 -11.35
N CYS A 30 3.87 7.13 -12.21
CA CYS A 30 4.61 7.53 -13.41
C CYS A 30 3.72 8.14 -14.51
N SER A 31 2.39 7.97 -14.45
CA SER A 31 1.45 8.44 -15.47
C SER A 31 0.01 8.50 -14.95
N GLN A 32 -0.85 9.24 -15.67
CA GLN A 32 -2.30 9.27 -15.41
C GLN A 32 -2.94 7.87 -15.52
N LYS A 33 -2.46 7.02 -16.44
CA LYS A 33 -2.92 5.62 -16.55
C LYS A 33 -2.72 4.86 -15.23
N CYS A 34 -1.54 4.97 -14.62
CA CYS A 34 -1.28 4.30 -13.34
C CYS A 34 -2.13 4.85 -12.21
N LYS A 35 -2.36 6.18 -12.17
CA LYS A 35 -3.29 6.80 -11.22
C LYS A 35 -4.71 6.22 -11.33
N THR A 36 -5.23 6.08 -12.55
CA THR A 36 -6.57 5.50 -12.77
C THR A 36 -6.63 4.03 -12.38
N ILE A 37 -5.58 3.25 -12.66
CA ILE A 37 -5.51 1.85 -12.24
C ILE A 37 -5.52 1.73 -10.72
N ASP A 38 -4.75 2.56 -10.02
CA ASP A 38 -4.72 2.58 -8.56
C ASP A 38 -6.11 2.88 -7.99
N LEU A 39 -6.79 3.90 -8.51
CA LEU A 39 -8.16 4.23 -8.14
C LEU A 39 -9.11 3.03 -8.36
N GLY A 40 -8.96 2.30 -9.47
CA GLY A 40 -9.73 1.08 -9.72
C GLY A 40 -9.45 -0.03 -8.70
N ARG A 41 -8.20 -0.16 -8.22
CA ARG A 41 -7.85 -1.13 -7.15
C ARG A 41 -8.48 -0.73 -5.81
N TRP A 42 -8.55 0.56 -5.50
CA TRP A 42 -9.25 1.08 -4.33
C TRP A 42 -10.74 0.77 -4.38
N LEU A 43 -11.41 1.18 -5.46
CA LEU A 43 -12.84 0.96 -5.65
C LEU A 43 -13.20 -0.53 -5.72
N GLY A 44 -12.29 -1.36 -6.21
CA GLY A 44 -12.45 -2.82 -6.27
C GLY A 44 -11.99 -3.56 -5.01
N GLU A 45 -11.82 -2.88 -3.87
CA GLU A 45 -11.46 -3.47 -2.57
C GLU A 45 -10.22 -4.40 -2.63
N ARG A 46 -9.27 -4.08 -3.51
CA ARG A 46 -8.03 -4.87 -3.68
C ARG A 46 -7.01 -4.59 -2.58
N TYR A 47 -7.10 -3.43 -1.95
CA TYR A 47 -6.29 -3.07 -0.80
C TYR A 47 -6.97 -3.57 0.48
N ARG A 48 -6.32 -4.48 1.20
CA ARG A 48 -6.79 -5.03 2.47
C ARG A 48 -5.70 -4.91 3.52
N MET A 49 -6.09 -4.52 4.73
CA MET A 49 -5.21 -4.60 5.87
C MET A 49 -5.13 -6.06 6.32
N PRO A 50 -3.95 -6.57 6.68
CA PRO A 50 -3.86 -7.88 7.32
C PRO A 50 -4.76 -7.89 8.55
N SER A 51 -5.69 -8.85 8.64
CA SER A 51 -6.36 -9.15 9.89
C SER A 51 -5.28 -9.70 10.82
N GLY A 52 -4.75 -8.85 11.71
CA GLY A 52 -3.79 -9.27 12.71
C GLY A 52 -4.38 -10.48 13.41
N GLY A 53 -3.70 -11.62 13.31
CA GLY A 53 -4.12 -12.83 14.00
C GLY A 53 -4.15 -12.54 15.49
N ARG A 54 -5.31 -12.14 16.01
CA ARG A 54 -5.68 -12.50 17.36
C ARG A 54 -5.78 -14.01 17.28
N THR A 55 -4.75 -14.69 17.78
CA THR A 55 -4.89 -16.07 18.18
C THR A 55 -6.17 -16.15 18.99
N GLU A 56 -7.06 -17.04 18.60
CA GLU A 56 -8.21 -17.44 19.39
C GLU A 56 -7.69 -17.96 20.73
N SER A 57 -7.59 -17.08 21.71
CA SER A 57 -7.26 -17.40 23.08
C SER A 57 -8.43 -16.87 23.92
N THR A 58 -9.52 -17.62 23.88
CA THR A 58 -10.45 -17.89 25.01
C THR A 58 -11.36 -19.02 24.54
N GLU A 59 -10.82 -20.23 24.44
CA GLU A 59 -11.47 -21.32 25.17
C GLU A 59 -10.90 -21.25 26.58
N SER A 60 -11.72 -20.84 27.53
CA SER A 60 -11.48 -21.09 28.95
C SER A 60 -12.66 -21.91 29.43
N PRO A 61 -12.52 -23.23 29.60
CA PRO A 61 -13.53 -24.02 30.28
C PRO A 61 -13.35 -23.79 31.79
N SER A 62 -14.25 -23.01 32.40
CA SER A 62 -14.49 -22.96 33.85
C SER A 62 -15.72 -22.07 34.06
N ASP A 63 -16.91 -22.61 34.34
CA ASP A 63 -17.38 -22.89 35.71
C ASP A 63 -18.52 -23.95 35.62
N SER A 64 -18.39 -25.15 36.19
CA SER A 64 -18.82 -25.55 37.55
C SER A 64 -20.35 -25.46 37.78
N GLU A 65 -20.97 -26.65 37.84
CA GLU A 65 -22.16 -27.08 38.63
C GLU A 65 -23.52 -26.34 38.54
N GLU A 66 -24.55 -27.01 37.99
CA GLU A 66 -25.67 -27.65 38.73
C GLU A 66 -26.31 -28.77 37.88
#